data_AF-A0A7S3U3A7-F1
#
_entry.id   AF-A0A7S3U3A7-F1
#
_cell.length_a   1.000
_cell.length_b   1.000
_cell.length_c   1.000
_cell.angle_alpha   90.00
_cell.angle_beta   90.00
_cell.angle_gamma   90.00
#
_symmetry.space_group_name_H-M   'P 1'
#
loop_
_entity.id
_entity.type
_entity.pdbx_description
1 polymer ?
#
loop_
_entity_poly.entity_id
_entity_poly.type
_entity_poly.pdbx_seq_one_letter_code
_entity_poly.pdbx_strand_id
1 'polypeptide(L)'
;ELNKALVRINIFRDHRQTVQYISPNDWQHLAQAELLVIDEAAAIPLPVVKKLLGQYLVLISSTVNGYEGTGRALSLKLIEDLKKGKAVGRGNAERSLKELTLEEPIRYAAGDAIEAWLGKL
;
A
#
# COMPACT_ATOMS: atom_id res chain seq x y z
N GLU A 1 -9.31 12.83 18.90
CA GLU A 1 -9.83 13.90 18.02
C GLU A 1 -8.79 14.20 16.95
N LEU A 2 -9.10 13.96 15.67
CA LEU A 2 -8.26 14.35 14.53
C LEU A 2 -8.42 15.86 14.31
N ASN A 3 -7.71 16.65 15.12
CA ASN A 3 -7.74 18.11 15.04
C ASN A 3 -7.30 18.59 13.64
N LYS A 4 -8.27 19.00 12.81
CA LYS A 4 -8.08 19.68 11.51
C LYS A 4 -7.44 18.87 10.37
N ALA A 5 -7.42 17.54 10.45
CA ALA A 5 -6.94 16.74 9.32
C ALA A 5 -7.93 16.81 8.13
N LEU A 6 -7.42 17.09 6.92
CA LEU A 6 -8.21 17.01 5.70
C LEU A 6 -8.51 15.53 5.40
N VAL A 7 -9.74 15.09 5.70
CA VAL A 7 -10.15 13.69 5.49
C VAL A 7 -10.72 13.46 4.10
N ARG A 8 -11.26 14.49 3.45
CA ARG A 8 -11.89 14.38 2.12
C ARG A 8 -11.71 15.65 1.30
N ILE A 9 -11.35 15.48 0.04
CA ILE A 9 -11.23 16.54 -0.96
C ILE A 9 -12.13 16.15 -2.14
N ASN A 10 -12.99 17.08 -2.57
CA ASN A 10 -13.74 16.94 -3.81
C ASN A 10 -13.10 17.86 -4.85
N ILE A 11 -12.78 17.31 -6.02
CA ILE A 11 -12.21 18.03 -7.15
C ILE A 11 -13.30 18.12 -8.21
N PHE A 12 -13.60 19.34 -8.66
CA PHE A 12 -14.62 19.61 -9.67
C PHE A 12 -13.94 20.25 -10.88
N ARG A 13 -13.39 19.41 -11.78
CA ARG A 13 -12.95 19.84 -13.11
C ARG A 13 -14.07 19.54 -14.10
N ASP A 14 -13.95 18.49 -14.90
CA ASP A 14 -15.00 18.07 -15.84
C ASP A 14 -16.10 17.22 -15.18
N HIS A 15 -15.74 16.45 -14.14
CA HIS A 15 -16.65 15.69 -13.29
C HIS A 15 -16.18 15.74 -11.84
N ARG A 16 -17.07 15.38 -10.91
CA ARG A 16 -16.73 15.33 -9.47
C ARG A 16 -15.86 14.11 -9.18
N GLN A 17 -14.65 14.35 -8.70
CA GLN A 17 -13.74 13.33 -8.18
C GLN A 17 -13.60 13.50 -6.68
N THR A 18 -13.53 12.40 -5.93
CA THR A 18 -13.39 12.45 -4.46
C THR A 18 -12.14 11.70 -4.04
N VAL A 19 -11.22 12.40 -3.38
CA VAL A 19 -10.10 11.79 -2.67
C VAL A 19 -10.44 11.79 -1.19
N GLN A 20 -10.39 10.62 -0.56
CA GLN A 20 -10.76 10.47 0.84
C GLN A 20 -9.77 9.57 1.56
N TYR A 21 -9.35 10.01 2.75
CA TYR A 21 -8.68 9.18 3.72
C TYR A 21 -9.69 8.28 4.43
N ILE A 22 -9.37 6.99 4.51
CA ILE A 22 -10.15 5.99 5.22
C ILE A 22 -9.20 5.26 6.16
N SER A 23 -9.61 5.09 7.42
CA SER A 23 -8.89 4.25 8.37
C SER A 23 -8.91 2.79 7.91
N PRO A 24 -7.82 2.01 8.04
CA PRO A 24 -7.78 0.60 7.68
C PRO A 24 -8.89 -0.26 8.31
N ASN A 25 -9.39 0.15 9.48
CA ASN A 25 -10.47 -0.54 10.19
C ASN A 25 -11.87 -0.30 9.59
N ASP A 26 -12.02 0.79 8.84
CA ASP A 26 -13.28 1.28 8.26
C ASP A 26 -13.46 0.82 6.80
N TRP A 27 -12.93 -0.36 6.49
CA TRP A 27 -12.88 -0.93 5.13
C TRP A 27 -14.25 -1.12 4.48
N GLN A 28 -15.36 -1.15 5.24
CA GLN A 28 -16.70 -1.27 4.68
C GLN A 28 -17.07 -0.07 3.78
N HIS A 29 -16.49 1.11 4.04
CA HIS A 29 -16.74 2.31 3.23
C HIS A 29 -16.07 2.27 1.86
N LEU A 30 -15.18 1.30 1.61
CA LEU A 30 -14.45 1.16 0.35
C LEU A 30 -15.26 0.49 -0.77
N ALA A 31 -16.49 0.02 -0.50
CA ALA A 31 -17.30 -0.68 -1.50
C ALA A 31 -17.60 0.16 -2.76
N GLN A 32 -17.57 1.50 -2.64
CA GLN A 32 -17.77 2.44 -3.74
C GLN A 32 -16.46 2.97 -4.33
N ALA A 33 -15.30 2.56 -3.81
CA ALA A 33 -14.01 3.02 -4.31
C ALA A 33 -13.70 2.34 -5.65
N GLU A 34 -13.18 3.13 -6.60
CA GLU A 34 -12.68 2.63 -7.89
C GLU A 34 -11.17 2.32 -7.81
N LEU A 35 -10.46 3.05 -6.95
CA LEU A 35 -9.03 2.94 -6.69
C LEU A 35 -8.77 3.08 -5.19
N LEU A 36 -8.02 2.12 -4.63
CA LEU A 36 -7.47 2.19 -3.28
C LEU A 36 -5.96 2.33 -3.35
N VAL A 37 -5.41 3.29 -2.60
CA VAL A 37 -3.97 3.45 -2.40
C VAL A 37 -3.66 3.20 -0.93
N ILE A 38 -2.77 2.26 -0.65
CA ILE A 38 -2.30 1.93 0.70
C ILE A 38 -0.83 2.30 0.78
N ASP A 39 -0.51 3.27 1.63
CA ASP A 39 0.87 3.63 1.92
C ASP A 39 1.39 2.93 3.19
N GLU A 40 2.68 2.64 3.19
CA GLU A 40 3.39 1.83 4.20
C GLU A 40 2.59 0.62 4.71
N ALA A 41 2.19 -0.25 3.79
CA ALA A 41 1.31 -1.36 4.10
C ALA A 41 1.89 -2.34 5.14
N ALA A 42 3.22 -2.37 5.34
CA ALA A 42 3.88 -3.21 6.35
C ALA A 42 3.47 -2.87 7.78
N ALA A 43 3.13 -1.60 8.01
CA ALA A 43 2.65 -1.13 9.31
C ALA A 43 1.24 -1.64 9.62
N ILE A 44 0.50 -2.14 8.63
CA ILE A 44 -0.86 -2.62 8.79
C ILE A 44 -0.85 -4.14 9.00
N PRO A 45 -1.55 -4.68 10.01
CA PRO A 45 -1.66 -6.12 10.20
C PRO A 45 -2.18 -6.81 8.93
N LEU A 46 -1.49 -7.86 8.48
CA LEU A 46 -1.84 -8.61 7.26
C LEU A 46 -3.33 -9.00 7.15
N PRO A 47 -4.03 -9.45 8.22
CA PRO A 47 -5.46 -9.74 8.14
C PRO A 47 -6.33 -8.53 7.79
N VAL A 48 -5.92 -7.32 8.17
CA VAL A 48 -6.60 -6.07 7.83
C VAL A 48 -6.32 -5.71 6.38
N VAL A 49 -5.05 -5.79 5.94
CA VAL A 49 -4.68 -5.58 4.52
C VAL A 49 -5.51 -6.48 3.60
N LYS A 50 -5.66 -7.77 3.93
CA LYS A 50 -6.48 -8.70 3.14
C LYS A 50 -7.96 -8.29 3.06
N LYS A 51 -8.51 -7.62 4.07
CA LYS A 51 -9.90 -7.10 4.04
C LYS A 51 -10.03 -5.86 3.17
N LEU A 52 -8.96 -5.06 3.06
CA LEU A 52 -8.89 -3.88 2.19
C LEU A 52 -8.79 -4.25 0.70
N LEU A 53 -8.45 -5.50 0.36
CA LEU A 53 -8.37 -5.97 -1.03
C LEU A 53 -9.77 -6.31 -1.58
N GLY A 54 -10.48 -5.29 -2.07
CA GLY A 54 -11.79 -5.38 -2.71
C GLY A 54 -11.77 -5.50 -4.24
N GLN A 55 -12.95 -5.42 -4.88
CA GLN A 55 -13.13 -5.54 -6.34
C GLN A 55 -12.85 -4.22 -7.07
N TYR A 56 -11.70 -3.63 -6.81
CA TYR A 56 -11.24 -2.37 -7.40
C TYR A 56 -9.72 -2.42 -7.60
N LEU A 57 -9.17 -1.44 -8.32
CA LEU A 57 -7.72 -1.33 -8.48
C LEU A 57 -7.09 -0.99 -7.13
N VAL A 58 -6.03 -1.70 -6.74
CA VAL A 58 -5.31 -1.44 -5.50
C VAL A 58 -3.84 -1.17 -5.81
N LEU A 59 -3.34 -0.04 -5.32
CA LEU A 59 -1.93 0.29 -5.28
C LEU A 59 -1.43 0.15 -3.85
N ILE A 60 -0.32 -0.55 -3.66
CA ILE A 60 0.26 -0.81 -2.36
C ILE A 60 1.72 -0.37 -2.42
N SER A 61 2.13 0.50 -1.50
CA SER A 61 3.53 0.80 -1.22
C SER A 61 3.94 0.26 0.14
N SER A 62 5.21 -0.15 0.25
CA SER A 62 5.84 -0.56 1.50
C SER A 62 7.35 -0.45 1.39
N THR A 63 8.01 -0.24 2.51
CA THR A 63 9.48 -0.24 2.60
C THR A 63 10.01 -1.60 3.02
N VAL A 64 11.00 -2.11 2.28
CA VAL A 64 11.68 -3.39 2.61
C VAL A 64 12.93 -3.15 3.43
N ASN A 65 13.72 -2.13 3.07
CA ASN A 65 14.97 -1.75 3.74
C ASN A 65 14.78 -0.37 4.40
N GLY A 66 15.25 -0.21 5.64
CA GLY A 66 15.20 1.05 6.38
C GLY A 66 14.88 0.86 7.86
N TYR A 67 14.96 1.95 8.64
CA TYR A 67 14.71 1.96 10.08
C TYR A 67 13.31 1.44 10.48
N GLU A 68 12.33 1.62 9.60
CA GLU A 68 10.94 1.18 9.78
C GLU A 68 10.61 -0.08 8.95
N GLY A 69 11.60 -0.62 8.23
CA GLY A 69 11.45 -1.64 7.20
C GLY A 69 11.06 -3.02 7.75
N THR A 70 9.77 -3.23 7.95
CA THR A 70 9.17 -4.54 8.28
C THR A 70 8.49 -5.19 7.06
N GLY A 71 8.51 -4.53 5.91
CA GLY A 71 7.72 -4.90 4.72
C GLY A 71 8.18 -6.15 3.98
N ARG A 72 9.33 -6.72 4.30
CA ARG A 72 9.80 -7.98 3.68
C ARG A 72 8.85 -9.15 3.97
N ALA A 73 8.39 -9.26 5.22
CA ALA A 73 7.50 -10.35 5.62
C ALA A 73 6.09 -10.18 5.04
N LEU A 74 5.60 -8.92 4.98
CA LEU A 74 4.34 -8.60 4.32
C LEU A 74 4.42 -8.93 2.83
N SER A 75 5.41 -8.38 2.14
CA SER A 75 5.60 -8.55 0.70
C SER A 75 5.66 -10.03 0.36
N LEU A 76 6.50 -10.82 1.03
CA LEU A 76 6.61 -12.26 0.77
C LEU A 76 5.27 -12.99 0.93
N LYS A 77 4.58 -12.83 2.07
CA LYS A 77 3.33 -13.58 2.32
C LYS A 77 2.15 -13.09 1.49
N LEU A 78 2.02 -11.78 1.31
CA LEU A 78 0.91 -11.18 0.57
C LEU A 78 1.06 -11.45 -0.93
N ILE A 79 2.26 -11.24 -1.49
CA ILE A 79 2.54 -11.48 -2.92
C ILE A 79 2.42 -12.96 -3.23
N GLU A 80 2.94 -13.84 -2.36
CA GLU A 80 2.80 -15.29 -2.54
C GLU A 80 1.33 -15.72 -2.54
N ASP A 81 0.52 -15.21 -1.61
CA ASP A 81 -0.93 -15.51 -1.58
C ASP A 81 -1.66 -14.97 -2.82
N LEU A 82 -1.30 -13.77 -3.31
CA LEU A 82 -1.86 -13.18 -4.53
C LEU A 82 -1.45 -13.96 -5.79
N LYS A 83 -0.18 -14.36 -5.92
CA LYS A 83 0.33 -15.17 -7.04
C LYS A 83 -0.29 -16.56 -7.10
N LYS A 84 -0.58 -17.16 -5.94
CA LYS A 84 -1.21 -18.48 -5.85
C LYS A 84 -2.71 -18.47 -6.18
N GLY A 85 -3.27 -17.32 -6.55
CA GLY A 85 -4.70 -17.19 -6.85
C GLY A 85 -5.59 -17.56 -5.66
N LYS A 86 -5.03 -17.61 -4.44
CA LYS A 86 -5.86 -17.76 -3.25
C LYS A 86 -6.78 -16.55 -3.22
N ALA A 87 -8.06 -16.76 -2.97
CA ALA A 87 -9.04 -15.69 -2.87
C ALA A 87 -8.62 -14.70 -1.77
N VAL A 88 -7.87 -13.65 -2.13
CA VAL A 88 -7.49 -12.58 -1.22
C VAL A 88 -8.63 -11.55 -1.25
N GLY A 89 -9.68 -11.79 -0.46
CA GLY A 89 -10.85 -10.91 -0.38
C GLY A 89 -12.13 -11.50 -0.98
N ARG A 90 -13.19 -10.67 -1.04
CA ARG A 90 -14.54 -11.08 -1.44
C ARG A 90 -14.68 -11.10 -2.97
N GLY A 91 -14.19 -12.16 -3.62
CA GLY A 91 -14.46 -12.43 -5.04
C GLY A 91 -13.48 -13.41 -5.68
N ASN A 92 -13.99 -14.32 -6.52
CA ASN A 92 -13.23 -15.30 -7.31
C ASN A 92 -12.60 -14.68 -8.57
N ALA A 93 -12.34 -13.37 -8.59
CA ALA A 93 -11.74 -12.71 -9.74
C ALA A 93 -10.22 -12.95 -9.74
N GLU A 94 -9.71 -13.50 -10.84
CA GLU A 94 -8.28 -13.61 -11.11
C GLU A 94 -7.68 -12.18 -11.12
N ARG A 95 -6.86 -11.87 -10.11
CA ARG A 95 -6.20 -10.57 -10.00
C ARG A 95 -4.85 -10.61 -10.69
N SER A 96 -4.60 -9.68 -11.60
CA SER A 96 -3.26 -9.43 -12.11
C SER A 96 -2.44 -8.66 -11.07
N LEU A 97 -1.29 -9.22 -10.69
CA LEU A 97 -0.32 -8.56 -9.83
C LEU A 97 0.83 -8.04 -10.67
N LYS A 98 1.18 -6.76 -10.50
CA LYS A 98 2.40 -6.17 -11.04
C LYS A 98 3.26 -5.65 -9.90
N GLU A 99 4.43 -6.25 -9.74
CA GLU A 99 5.43 -5.81 -8.76
C GLU A 99 6.35 -4.77 -9.40
N LEU A 100 6.65 -3.72 -8.64
CA LEU A 100 7.60 -2.67 -9.00
C LEU A 100 8.47 -2.40 -7.77
N THR A 101 9.78 -2.34 -7.97
CA THR A 101 10.75 -2.02 -6.93
C THR A 101 11.42 -0.69 -7.27
N LEU A 102 11.50 0.20 -6.28
CA LEU A 102 12.27 1.44 -6.38
C LEU A 102 13.57 1.25 -5.59
N GLU A 103 14.70 1.31 -6.29
CA GLU A 103 16.03 1.09 -5.69
C GLU A 103 16.92 2.33 -5.75
N GLU A 104 16.65 3.24 -6.70
CA GLU A 104 17.46 4.45 -6.89
C GLU A 104 17.13 5.50 -5.81
N PRO A 105 18.11 5.90 -4.97
CA PRO A 105 17.89 6.92 -3.95
C PRO A 105 17.74 8.31 -4.57
N ILE A 106 16.85 9.11 -3.99
CA ILE A 106 16.63 10.52 -4.41
C ILE A 106 17.38 11.53 -3.54
N ARG A 107 17.84 11.13 -2.35
CA ARG A 107 18.46 12.02 -1.35
C ARG A 107 19.99 12.00 -1.38
N TYR A 108 20.56 10.89 -1.81
CA TYR A 108 22.00 10.64 -1.88
C TYR A 108 22.31 9.88 -3.17
N ALA A 109 23.59 9.82 -3.53
CA ALA A 109 24.02 9.14 -4.75
C ALA A 109 23.87 7.61 -4.63
N ALA A 110 23.64 6.96 -5.76
CA ALA A 110 23.69 5.50 -5.81
C ALA A 110 25.08 5.00 -5.38
N GLY A 111 25.12 4.02 -4.47
CA GLY A 111 26.38 3.47 -3.95
C GLY A 111 27.08 4.34 -2.90
N ASP A 112 26.36 5.25 -2.24
CA ASP A 112 26.91 6.06 -1.13
C ASP A 112 27.60 5.17 -0.07
N ALA A 113 28.86 5.50 0.25
CA ALA A 113 29.69 4.70 1.14
C ALA A 113 29.20 4.75 2.61
N ILE A 114 28.56 5.83 3.03
CA ILE A 114 27.98 5.97 4.38
C ILE A 114 26.73 5.11 4.47
N GLU A 115 25.87 5.12 3.45
CA GLU A 115 24.70 4.24 3.40
C GLU A 115 25.11 2.76 3.38
N ALA A 116 26.13 2.42 2.58
CA ALA A 116 26.68 1.06 2.53
C ALA A 116 27.32 0.62 3.84
N TRP A 117 27.90 1.55 4.61
CA TRP A 117 28.40 1.30 5.96
C TRP A 117 27.25 1.10 6.94
N LEU A 118 26.24 1.97 6.91
CA LEU A 118 25.07 1.89 7.79
C LEU A 118 24.27 0.61 7.57
N GLY A 119 24.09 0.16 6.33
CA GLY A 119 23.38 -1.07 6.01
C GLY A 119 24.12 -2.37 6.38
N LYS A 120 25.41 -2.29 6.75
CA LYS A 120 26.21 -3.43 7.23
C LYS A 120 26.26 -3.55 8.76
N LEU A 121 25.95 -2.47 9.47
CA LEU A 121 25.77 -2.47 10.92
C LEU A 121 24.54 -3.30 11.31
#